data_AF-A0A7X2TWF5-F1
#
_entry.id   AF-A0A7X2TWF5-F1
#
_cell.length_a   1.000
_cell.length_b   1.000
_cell.length_c   1.000
_cell.angle_alpha   90.00
_cell.angle_beta   90.00
_cell.angle_gamma   90.00
#
_symmetry.space_group_name_H-M   'P 1'
#
loop_
_entity.id
_entity.type
_entity.pdbx_description
1 polymer ?
#
loop_
_entity_poly.entity_id
_entity_poly.type
_entity_poly.pdbx_seq_one_letter_code
_entity_poly.pdbx_strand_id
1 'polypeptide(L)'
;MQFLVTVLFFAMLPLTAQSYEPLTGEARLKWFANATYGPRSLLVSGPITSAWRTYNNRPEEWGPHWDGFGKRYGARLLNDSVVNGLDASAGAIWNEDPRYFRVGQGPVRQRLTQALKQTWMSRYGDGEYHFGAAKAIGIAGGSFAQKLWMPDSVTSNRDCLVRIGGGYSGRLFGNLLREFSPDLLKKLKRKKS
;
A
#
# COMPACT_ATOMS: atom_id res chain seq x y z
N MET A 1 -19.19 12.84 -12.39
CA MET A 1 -17.72 13.05 -12.56
C MET A 1 -17.07 13.97 -11.52
N GLN A 2 -17.68 15.11 -11.14
CA GLN A 2 -17.11 16.06 -10.17
C GLN A 2 -16.85 15.45 -8.78
N PHE A 3 -17.82 14.69 -8.25
CA PHE A 3 -17.72 14.01 -6.96
C PHE A 3 -16.54 13.01 -6.91
N LEU A 4 -16.36 12.20 -7.96
CA LEU A 4 -15.27 11.23 -8.06
C LEU A 4 -13.88 11.90 -8.03
N VAL A 5 -13.74 13.04 -8.73
CA VAL A 5 -12.50 13.82 -8.72
C VAL A 5 -12.24 14.44 -7.35
N THR A 6 -13.28 14.90 -6.64
CA THR A 6 -13.15 15.42 -5.28
C THR A 6 -12.73 14.33 -4.28
N VAL A 7 -13.33 13.15 -4.35
CA VAL A 7 -12.96 11.99 -3.51
C VAL A 7 -11.51 11.56 -3.77
N LEU A 8 -11.11 11.46 -5.04
CA LEU A 8 -9.74 11.14 -5.43
C LEU A 8 -8.74 12.23 -4.99
N PHE A 9 -9.13 13.49 -5.04
CA PHE A 9 -8.29 14.61 -4.61
C PHE A 9 -8.04 14.59 -3.09
N PHE A 10 -9.08 14.38 -2.28
CA PHE A 10 -8.95 14.25 -0.83
C PHE A 10 -8.15 13.01 -0.42
N ALA A 11 -8.30 11.90 -1.14
CA ALA A 11 -7.53 10.69 -0.90
C ALA A 11 -6.03 10.82 -1.25
N MET A 12 -5.60 11.91 -1.93
CA MET A 12 -4.26 12.04 -2.50
C MET A 12 -3.56 13.37 -2.18
N LEU A 13 -3.84 13.96 -1.01
CA LEU A 13 -3.18 15.17 -0.55
C LEU A 13 -1.63 15.05 -0.61
N PRO A 14 -0.93 16.09 -1.11
CA PRO A 14 0.51 16.07 -1.32
C PRO A 14 1.27 16.10 0.01
N LEU A 15 2.30 15.25 0.12
CA LEU A 15 3.32 15.35 1.17
C LEU A 15 4.38 16.36 0.69
N THR A 16 4.64 17.40 1.48
CA THR A 16 5.75 18.35 1.30
C THR A 16 7.07 17.71 1.74
N ALA A 17 8.19 18.13 1.15
CA ALA A 17 9.51 17.71 1.61
C ALA A 17 9.77 18.34 2.98
N GLN A 18 9.73 17.54 4.04
CA GLN A 18 9.94 17.97 5.42
C GLN A 18 11.29 17.42 5.91
N SER A 19 11.96 18.14 6.82
CA SER A 19 13.01 17.58 7.66
C SER A 19 12.50 16.28 8.27
N TYR A 20 13.34 15.23 8.26
CA TYR A 20 12.89 13.95 8.74
C TYR A 20 12.73 13.99 10.27
N GLU A 21 11.50 13.76 10.70
CA GLU A 21 11.14 13.55 12.10
C GLU A 21 10.81 12.07 12.28
N PRO A 22 11.54 11.34 13.16
CA PRO A 22 11.22 9.96 13.50
C PRO A 22 9.76 9.80 13.93
N LEU A 23 9.15 8.68 13.54
CA LEU A 23 7.73 8.46 13.76
C LEU A 23 7.45 8.11 15.23
N THR A 24 6.72 8.98 15.94
CA THR A 24 6.25 8.72 17.30
C THR A 24 5.26 7.55 17.35
N GLY A 25 5.05 6.96 18.54
CA GLY A 25 4.09 5.85 18.71
C GLY A 25 2.66 6.22 18.29
N GLU A 26 2.18 7.41 18.65
CA GLU A 26 0.86 7.91 18.24
C GLU A 26 0.79 8.14 16.72
N ALA A 27 1.80 8.80 16.14
CA ALA A 27 1.85 9.04 14.70
C ALA A 27 1.89 7.73 13.90
N ARG A 28 2.51 6.69 14.48
CA ARG A 28 2.54 5.34 13.92
C ARG A 28 1.20 4.64 13.98
N LEU A 29 0.48 4.72 15.09
CA LEU A 29 -0.88 4.19 15.19
C LEU A 29 -1.82 4.91 14.21
N LYS A 30 -1.69 6.22 14.09
CA LYS A 30 -2.42 7.03 13.10
C LYS A 30 -2.04 6.66 11.68
N TRP A 31 -0.77 6.36 11.42
CA TRP A 31 -0.33 5.85 10.12
C TRP A 31 -0.97 4.49 9.83
N PHE A 32 -0.95 3.55 10.77
CA PHE A 32 -1.59 2.24 10.64
C PHE A 32 -3.08 2.38 10.29
N ALA A 33 -3.82 3.17 11.07
CA ALA A 33 -5.25 3.40 10.84
C ALA A 33 -5.51 4.00 9.45
N ASN A 34 -4.73 5.00 9.04
CA ASN A 34 -4.88 5.63 7.73
C ASN A 34 -4.43 4.75 6.56
N ALA A 35 -3.39 3.95 6.75
CA ALA A 35 -2.88 3.04 5.73
C ALA A 35 -3.86 1.88 5.48
N THR A 36 -4.55 1.41 6.51
CA THR A 36 -5.49 0.29 6.45
C THR A 36 -6.91 0.74 6.12
N TYR A 37 -7.44 1.71 6.85
CA TYR A 37 -8.85 2.13 6.81
C TYR A 37 -9.05 3.54 6.23
N GLY A 38 -7.98 4.20 5.78
CA GLY A 38 -8.09 5.54 5.21
C GLY A 38 -8.73 5.55 3.82
N PRO A 39 -9.19 6.73 3.33
CA PRO A 39 -9.88 6.88 2.05
C PRO A 39 -9.11 6.30 0.85
N ARG A 40 -7.77 6.45 0.83
CA ARG A 40 -6.94 5.88 -0.24
C ARG A 40 -6.99 4.34 -0.25
N SER A 41 -6.97 3.73 0.93
CA SER A 41 -7.08 2.27 1.05
C SER A 41 -8.44 1.83 0.54
N LEU A 42 -9.50 2.37 1.12
CA LEU A 42 -10.88 1.90 0.92
C LEU A 42 -11.48 2.29 -0.43
N LEU A 43 -11.17 3.48 -0.96
CA LEU A 43 -11.85 4.03 -2.14
C LEU A 43 -11.02 3.97 -3.42
N VAL A 44 -9.71 3.71 -3.31
CA VAL A 44 -8.80 3.69 -4.47
C VAL A 44 -8.16 2.32 -4.61
N SER A 45 -7.27 1.96 -3.68
CA SER A 45 -6.51 0.72 -3.84
C SER A 45 -7.37 -0.53 -3.66
N GLY A 46 -8.30 -0.51 -2.71
CA GLY A 46 -9.23 -1.61 -2.43
C GLY A 46 -10.02 -2.02 -3.66
N PRO A 47 -10.81 -1.11 -4.28
CA PRO A 47 -11.59 -1.42 -5.46
C PRO A 47 -10.72 -1.83 -6.66
N ILE A 48 -9.59 -1.15 -6.92
CA ILE A 48 -8.71 -1.48 -8.05
C ILE A 48 -8.14 -2.90 -7.92
N THR A 49 -7.58 -3.23 -6.74
CA THR A 49 -6.99 -4.55 -6.52
C THR A 49 -8.03 -5.66 -6.50
N SER A 50 -9.22 -5.40 -5.95
CA SER A 50 -10.32 -6.37 -5.91
C SER A 50 -10.89 -6.61 -7.30
N ALA A 51 -11.04 -5.56 -8.12
CA ALA A 51 -11.45 -5.67 -9.52
C ALA A 51 -10.45 -6.50 -10.33
N TRP A 52 -9.15 -6.22 -10.18
CA TRP A 52 -8.09 -7.00 -10.83
C TRP A 52 -8.12 -8.48 -10.44
N ARG A 53 -8.28 -8.78 -9.15
CA ARG A 53 -8.35 -10.18 -8.69
C ARG A 53 -9.66 -10.88 -9.10
N THR A 54 -10.75 -10.13 -9.25
CA THR A 54 -12.04 -10.62 -9.74
C THR A 54 -11.95 -10.96 -11.22
N TYR A 55 -11.30 -10.10 -12.02
CA TYR A 55 -10.99 -10.38 -13.43
C TYR A 55 -10.17 -11.65 -13.61
N ASN A 56 -9.16 -11.89 -12.76
CA ASN A 56 -8.35 -13.11 -12.79
C ASN A 56 -9.01 -14.32 -12.11
N ASN A 57 -10.23 -14.16 -11.59
CA ASN A 57 -11.02 -15.16 -10.87
C ASN A 57 -10.22 -16.08 -9.92
N ARG A 58 -9.34 -15.51 -9.09
CA ARG A 58 -8.51 -16.29 -8.13
C ARG A 58 -8.81 -15.85 -6.69
N PRO A 59 -9.19 -16.76 -5.77
CA PRO A 59 -9.57 -18.17 -5.97
C PRO A 59 -10.83 -18.30 -6.86
N GLU A 60 -10.99 -19.43 -7.55
CA GLU A 60 -12.07 -19.65 -8.53
C GLU A 60 -13.42 -19.88 -7.84
N GLU A 61 -13.39 -20.45 -6.65
CA GLU A 61 -14.54 -20.76 -5.78
C GLU A 61 -15.31 -19.51 -5.33
N TRP A 62 -14.68 -18.34 -5.43
CA TRP A 62 -15.34 -17.07 -5.15
C TRP A 62 -16.08 -16.51 -6.37
N GLY A 63 -15.82 -17.03 -7.57
CA GLY A 63 -16.43 -16.60 -8.82
C GLY A 63 -16.04 -15.17 -9.26
N PRO A 64 -16.29 -14.80 -10.53
CA PRO A 64 -15.91 -13.50 -11.09
C PRO A 64 -16.98 -12.39 -10.87
N HIS A 65 -17.96 -12.63 -10.01
CA HIS A 65 -19.12 -11.76 -9.83
C HIS A 65 -18.99 -10.86 -8.58
N TRP A 66 -20.02 -10.07 -8.28
CA TRP A 66 -20.03 -9.13 -7.14
C TRP A 66 -19.79 -9.79 -5.78
N ASP A 67 -20.29 -11.02 -5.56
CA ASP A 67 -20.00 -11.79 -4.34
C ASP A 67 -18.49 -12.06 -4.20
N GLY A 68 -17.87 -12.56 -5.26
CA GLY A 68 -16.43 -12.80 -5.31
C GLY A 68 -15.61 -11.52 -5.19
N PHE A 69 -16.08 -10.41 -5.75
CA PHE A 69 -15.46 -9.10 -5.55
C PHE A 69 -15.45 -8.72 -4.06
N GLY A 70 -16.60 -8.85 -3.38
CA GLY A 70 -16.73 -8.55 -1.95
C GLY A 70 -15.78 -9.39 -1.08
N LYS A 71 -15.71 -10.71 -1.33
CA LYS A 71 -14.78 -11.62 -0.65
C LYS A 71 -13.31 -11.20 -0.86
N ARG A 72 -12.93 -10.85 -2.09
CA ARG A 72 -11.55 -10.39 -2.42
C ARG A 72 -11.23 -9.06 -1.76
N TYR A 73 -12.19 -8.15 -1.70
CA TYR A 73 -12.04 -6.87 -1.01
C TYR A 73 -11.84 -7.06 0.50
N GLY A 74 -12.70 -7.85 1.14
CA GLY A 74 -12.59 -8.18 2.57
C GLY A 74 -11.29 -8.88 2.92
N ALA A 75 -10.91 -9.91 2.15
CA ALA A 75 -9.66 -10.64 2.35
C ALA A 75 -8.43 -9.75 2.16
N ARG A 76 -8.47 -8.80 1.22
CA ARG A 76 -7.43 -7.79 1.04
C ARG A 76 -7.37 -6.82 2.22
N LEU A 77 -8.50 -6.34 2.73
CA LEU A 77 -8.53 -5.46 3.91
C LEU A 77 -8.00 -6.15 5.17
N LEU A 78 -8.33 -7.43 5.38
CA LEU A 78 -7.76 -8.24 6.46
C LEU A 78 -6.24 -8.38 6.31
N ASN A 79 -5.77 -8.70 5.10
CA ASN A 79 -4.34 -8.77 4.84
C ASN A 79 -3.63 -7.43 5.10
N ASP A 80 -4.18 -6.31 4.63
CA ASP A 80 -3.63 -4.98 4.89
C ASP A 80 -3.56 -4.66 6.39
N SER A 81 -4.57 -5.11 7.15
CA SER A 81 -4.57 -4.94 8.62
C SER A 81 -3.41 -5.70 9.27
N VAL A 82 -3.13 -6.93 8.83
CA VAL A 82 -1.99 -7.72 9.32
C VAL A 82 -0.67 -7.10 8.88
N VAL A 83 -0.50 -6.80 7.58
CA VAL A 83 0.74 -6.25 7.02
C VAL A 83 1.08 -4.91 7.68
N ASN A 84 0.13 -3.96 7.68
CA ASN A 84 0.37 -2.63 8.27
C ASN A 84 0.52 -2.71 9.79
N GLY A 85 -0.16 -3.64 10.45
CA GLY A 85 -0.03 -3.86 11.89
C GLY A 85 1.37 -4.33 12.25
N LEU A 86 1.93 -5.26 11.47
CA LEU A 86 3.31 -5.74 11.61
C LEU A 86 4.34 -4.67 11.23
N ASP A 87 4.12 -3.93 10.15
CA ASP A 87 4.97 -2.77 9.79
C ASP A 87 5.03 -1.76 10.95
N ALA A 88 3.89 -1.50 11.61
CA ALA A 88 3.81 -0.63 12.77
C ALA A 88 4.53 -1.25 13.98
N SER A 89 4.13 -2.44 14.42
CA SER A 89 4.67 -3.04 15.65
C SER A 89 6.16 -3.35 15.55
N ALA A 90 6.61 -4.06 14.51
CA ALA A 90 8.02 -4.35 14.31
C ALA A 90 8.83 -3.08 14.02
N GLY A 91 8.24 -2.13 13.27
CA GLY A 91 8.90 -0.86 13.02
C GLY A 91 9.05 0.02 14.26
N ALA A 92 8.20 -0.14 15.29
CA ALA A 92 8.38 0.54 16.57
C ALA A 92 9.60 -0.01 17.35
N ILE A 93 9.90 -1.29 17.20
CA ILE A 93 11.06 -1.93 17.84
C ILE A 93 12.38 -1.46 17.19
N TRP A 94 12.40 -1.39 15.86
CA TRP A 94 13.63 -1.04 15.11
C TRP A 94 13.72 0.42 14.68
N ASN A 95 12.80 1.27 15.10
CA ASN A 95 12.68 2.65 14.61
C ASN A 95 12.58 2.74 13.08
N GLU A 96 11.98 1.73 12.44
CA GLU A 96 11.71 1.72 11.01
C GLU A 96 10.46 2.55 10.71
N ASP A 97 10.57 3.48 9.77
CA ASP A 97 9.46 4.30 9.31
C ASP A 97 8.75 3.67 8.10
N PRO A 98 7.48 3.28 8.23
CA PRO A 98 6.74 2.64 7.15
C PRO A 98 6.16 3.65 6.13
N ARG A 99 6.33 4.96 6.35
CA ARG A 99 5.86 6.01 5.43
C ARG A 99 6.65 5.99 4.12
N TYR A 100 5.98 6.43 3.05
CA TYR A 100 6.63 6.74 1.79
C TYR A 100 7.05 8.21 1.74
N PHE A 101 8.33 8.47 1.52
CA PHE A 101 8.90 9.81 1.41
C PHE A 101 8.97 10.24 -0.05
N ARG A 102 8.07 11.15 -0.43
CA ARG A 102 7.91 11.64 -1.80
C ARG A 102 9.08 12.54 -2.21
N VAL A 103 9.53 12.42 -3.45
CA VAL A 103 10.46 13.40 -4.07
C VAL A 103 9.69 14.61 -4.61
N GLY A 104 8.58 14.36 -5.30
CA GLY A 104 7.54 15.35 -5.60
C GLY A 104 7.83 16.26 -6.80
N GLN A 105 9.05 16.76 -6.96
CA GLN A 105 9.48 17.57 -8.11
C GLN A 105 10.76 16.99 -8.73
N GLY A 106 11.04 17.34 -9.98
CA GLY A 106 12.23 16.88 -10.70
C GLY A 106 11.97 15.75 -11.73
N PRO A 107 13.04 15.20 -12.32
CA PRO A 107 12.96 14.24 -13.43
C PRO A 107 12.18 12.97 -13.07
N VAL A 108 11.40 12.45 -14.03
CA VAL A 108 10.62 11.20 -13.87
C VAL A 108 11.50 10.03 -13.41
N ARG A 109 12.71 9.91 -13.97
CA ARG A 109 13.66 8.85 -13.61
C ARG A 109 14.01 8.86 -12.13
N GLN A 110 14.30 10.03 -11.55
CA GLN A 110 14.65 10.15 -10.13
C GLN A 110 13.50 9.68 -9.24
N ARG A 111 12.27 10.06 -9.59
CA ARG A 111 11.05 9.71 -8.86
C ARG A 111 10.73 8.22 -8.95
N LEU A 112 10.93 7.62 -10.12
CA LEU A 112 10.84 6.17 -10.31
C LEU A 112 11.88 5.42 -9.48
N THR A 113 13.15 5.85 -9.52
CA THR A 113 14.22 5.27 -8.70
C THR A 113 13.89 5.37 -7.22
N GLN A 114 13.32 6.48 -6.76
CA GLN A 114 12.90 6.64 -5.37
C GLN A 114 11.77 5.68 -4.99
N ALA A 115 10.74 5.53 -5.84
CA ALA A 115 9.65 4.59 -5.61
C ALA A 115 10.15 3.13 -5.55
N LEU A 116 11.08 2.77 -6.42
CA LEU A 116 11.76 1.46 -6.42
C LEU A 116 12.60 1.27 -5.16
N LYS A 117 13.45 2.24 -4.80
CA LYS A 117 14.27 2.19 -3.58
C LYS A 117 13.42 1.91 -2.34
N GLN A 118 12.35 2.68 -2.14
CA GLN A 118 11.49 2.56 -0.96
C GLN A 118 10.53 1.37 -0.97
N THR A 119 10.50 0.59 -2.06
CA THR A 119 9.82 -0.70 -2.09
C THR A 119 10.51 -1.71 -1.18
N TRP A 120 11.86 -1.64 -1.11
CA TRP A 120 12.71 -2.53 -0.33
C TRP A 120 13.31 -1.86 0.90
N MET A 121 13.52 -0.55 0.84
CA MET A 121 14.17 0.23 1.88
C MET A 121 13.17 1.10 2.66
N SER A 122 13.51 1.38 3.91
CA SER A 122 12.76 2.27 4.81
C SER A 122 13.72 3.27 5.41
N ARG A 123 13.20 4.42 5.83
CA ARG A 123 13.98 5.36 6.61
C ARG A 123 13.96 4.92 8.08
N TYR A 124 15.07 5.06 8.79
CA TYR A 124 15.16 4.70 10.20
C TYR A 124 15.29 5.94 11.09
N GLY A 125 15.35 5.76 12.41
CA GLY A 125 15.49 6.86 13.37
C GLY A 125 16.69 7.79 13.13
N ASP A 126 17.73 7.29 12.45
CA ASP A 126 18.91 8.04 12.02
C ASP A 126 18.68 8.93 10.77
N GLY A 127 17.53 8.80 10.12
CA GLY A 127 17.20 9.54 8.90
C GLY A 127 17.75 8.92 7.60
N GLU A 128 18.51 7.83 7.70
CA GLU A 128 19.08 7.12 6.56
C GLU A 128 18.16 6.00 6.07
N TYR A 129 18.39 5.57 4.83
CA TYR A 129 17.66 4.44 4.26
C TYR A 129 18.40 3.13 4.49
N HIS A 130 17.74 2.20 5.16
CA HIS A 130 18.22 0.82 5.35
C HIS A 130 17.22 -0.18 4.77
N PHE A 131 17.60 -1.45 4.72
CA PHE A 131 16.67 -2.52 4.36
C PHE A 131 15.46 -2.50 5.31
N GLY A 132 14.25 -2.54 4.76
CA GLY A 132 13.02 -2.49 5.54
C GLY A 132 12.70 -3.85 6.16
N ALA A 133 13.26 -4.13 7.34
CA ALA A 133 13.06 -5.40 8.05
C ALA A 133 11.60 -5.60 8.50
N ALA A 134 10.99 -4.58 9.13
CA ALA A 134 9.58 -4.58 9.49
C ALA A 134 8.70 -4.71 8.25
N LYS A 135 9.04 -4.00 7.17
CA LYS A 135 8.38 -4.13 5.86
C LYS A 135 8.39 -5.56 5.32
N ALA A 136 9.51 -6.25 5.42
CA ALA A 136 9.66 -7.63 4.98
C ALA A 136 8.86 -8.59 5.85
N ILE A 137 8.89 -8.40 7.18
CA ILE A 137 8.08 -9.16 8.14
C ILE A 137 6.59 -8.94 7.92
N GLY A 138 6.16 -7.71 7.67
CA GLY A 138 4.76 -7.41 7.35
C GLY A 138 4.29 -8.15 6.11
N ILE A 139 5.06 -8.08 5.01
CA ILE A 139 4.72 -8.79 3.77
C ILE A 139 4.72 -10.31 3.97
N ALA A 140 5.75 -10.87 4.59
CA ALA A 140 5.84 -12.32 4.82
C ALA A 140 4.73 -12.79 5.76
N GLY A 141 4.60 -12.15 6.92
CA GLY A 141 3.58 -12.43 7.93
C GLY A 141 2.17 -12.33 7.36
N GLY A 142 1.83 -11.28 6.62
CA GLY A 142 0.54 -11.16 5.94
C GLY A 142 0.31 -12.25 4.89
N SER A 143 1.33 -12.59 4.10
CA SER A 143 1.23 -13.64 3.07
C SER A 143 0.91 -15.01 3.66
N PHE A 144 1.53 -15.35 4.79
CA PHE A 144 1.27 -16.60 5.52
C PHE A 144 0.00 -16.54 6.38
N ALA A 145 -0.32 -15.41 6.99
CA ALA A 145 -1.54 -15.23 7.79
C ALA A 145 -2.80 -15.45 6.93
N GLN A 146 -2.75 -15.12 5.64
CA GLN A 146 -3.86 -15.38 4.71
C GLN A 146 -4.28 -16.85 4.64
N LYS A 147 -3.48 -17.82 5.11
CA LYS A 147 -3.90 -19.22 5.26
C LYS A 147 -5.09 -19.39 6.21
N LEU A 148 -5.31 -18.44 7.13
CA LEU A 148 -6.38 -18.49 8.11
C LEU A 148 -7.76 -18.14 7.54
N TRP A 149 -7.84 -17.47 6.38
CA TRP A 149 -9.12 -17.00 5.82
C TRP A 149 -9.28 -17.18 4.31
N MET A 150 -8.23 -17.56 3.58
CA MET A 150 -8.31 -17.86 2.15
C MET A 150 -8.65 -19.35 1.92
N PRO A 151 -9.32 -19.70 0.81
CA PRO A 151 -9.60 -21.09 0.46
C PRO A 151 -8.34 -21.93 0.26
N ASP A 152 -8.42 -23.22 0.57
CA ASP A 152 -7.28 -24.14 0.54
C ASP A 152 -6.60 -24.27 -0.83
N SER A 153 -7.35 -24.02 -1.92
CA SER A 153 -6.84 -24.00 -3.29
C SER A 153 -5.76 -22.96 -3.56
N VAL A 154 -5.61 -21.96 -2.68
CA VAL A 154 -4.66 -20.85 -2.83
C VAL A 154 -3.82 -20.61 -1.57
N THR A 155 -3.68 -21.59 -0.67
CA THR A 155 -2.95 -21.45 0.60
C THR A 155 -1.71 -22.34 0.70
N SER A 156 -1.26 -22.92 -0.41
CA SER A 156 -0.01 -23.67 -0.43
C SER A 156 1.19 -22.77 -0.06
N ASN A 157 2.31 -23.38 0.35
CA ASN A 157 3.54 -22.62 0.62
C ASN A 157 4.03 -21.86 -0.63
N ARG A 158 3.82 -22.43 -1.82
CA ARG A 158 4.11 -21.77 -3.09
C ARG A 158 3.24 -20.52 -3.28
N ASP A 159 1.95 -20.60 -2.97
CA ASP A 159 1.05 -19.44 -3.05
C ASP A 159 1.46 -18.34 -2.07
N CYS A 160 1.92 -18.71 -0.87
CA CYS A 160 2.47 -17.77 0.10
C CYS A 160 3.71 -17.05 -0.45
N LEU A 161 4.64 -17.77 -1.09
CA LEU A 161 5.81 -17.17 -1.73
C LEU A 161 5.43 -16.24 -2.89
N VAL A 162 4.45 -16.62 -3.72
CA VAL A 162 3.92 -15.75 -4.79
C VAL A 162 3.30 -14.48 -4.20
N ARG A 163 2.58 -14.59 -3.08
CA ARG A 163 2.00 -13.43 -2.37
C ARG A 163 3.05 -12.50 -1.79
N ILE A 164 4.22 -12.99 -1.37
CA ILE A 164 5.33 -12.13 -0.96
C ILE A 164 5.78 -11.23 -2.13
N GLY A 165 5.98 -11.82 -3.31
CA GLY A 165 6.28 -11.05 -4.53
C GLY A 165 5.14 -10.08 -4.91
N GLY A 166 3.90 -10.51 -4.75
CA GLY A 166 2.71 -9.67 -4.89
C GLY A 166 2.67 -8.50 -3.89
N GLY A 167 3.12 -8.71 -2.66
CA GLY A 167 3.21 -7.69 -1.61
C GLY A 167 4.20 -6.58 -1.98
N TYR A 168 5.39 -6.94 -2.47
CA TYR A 168 6.36 -5.96 -2.96
C TYR A 168 5.86 -5.22 -4.21
N SER A 169 5.23 -5.94 -5.15
CA SER A 169 4.60 -5.33 -6.33
C SER A 169 3.50 -4.33 -5.95
N GLY A 170 2.65 -4.70 -4.98
CA GLY A 170 1.61 -3.83 -4.44
C GLY A 170 2.18 -2.59 -3.74
N ARG A 171 3.28 -2.75 -3.00
CA ARG A 171 3.97 -1.63 -2.36
C ARG A 171 4.61 -0.69 -3.38
N LEU A 172 5.27 -1.21 -4.42
CA LEU A 172 5.77 -0.41 -5.54
C LEU A 172 4.64 0.38 -6.22
N PHE A 173 3.54 -0.29 -6.55
CA PHE A 173 2.37 0.37 -7.14
C PHE A 173 1.83 1.49 -6.23
N GLY A 174 1.70 1.22 -4.93
CA GLY A 174 1.31 2.23 -3.94
C GLY A 174 2.28 3.41 -3.86
N ASN A 175 3.59 3.16 -3.92
CA ASN A 175 4.61 4.20 -3.94
C ASN A 175 4.50 5.07 -5.20
N LEU A 176 4.35 4.45 -6.38
CA LEU A 176 4.13 5.16 -7.64
C LEU A 176 2.85 6.01 -7.61
N LEU A 177 1.76 5.48 -7.07
CA LEU A 177 0.53 6.25 -6.88
C LEU A 177 0.76 7.46 -5.98
N ARG A 178 1.44 7.32 -4.84
CA ARG A 178 1.76 8.44 -3.95
C ARG A 178 2.70 9.46 -4.60
N GLU A 179 3.65 9.00 -5.41
CA GLU A 179 4.62 9.84 -6.07
C GLU A 179 3.99 10.68 -7.19
N PHE A 180 3.19 10.06 -8.06
CA PHE A 180 2.72 10.66 -9.31
C PHE A 180 1.26 11.15 -9.30
N SER A 181 0.42 10.71 -8.35
CA SER A 181 -0.98 11.15 -8.30
C SER A 181 -1.19 12.66 -8.20
N PRO A 182 -0.38 13.46 -7.48
CA PRO A 182 -0.62 14.90 -7.42
C PRO A 182 -0.45 15.58 -8.78
N ASP A 183 0.42 15.06 -9.65
CA ASP A 183 0.64 15.60 -10.99
C ASP A 183 -0.50 15.25 -11.93
N LEU A 184 -1.02 14.02 -11.82
CA LEU A 184 -2.22 13.58 -12.54
C LEU A 184 -3.41 14.47 -12.15
N LEU A 185 -3.61 14.71 -10.86
CA LEU A 185 -4.67 15.58 -10.37
C LEU A 185 -4.53 17.03 -10.85
N LYS A 186 -3.32 17.59 -10.84
CA LYS A 186 -3.05 18.94 -11.38
C LYS A 186 -3.38 19.02 -12.87
N LYS A 187 -2.97 18.03 -13.68
CA LYS A 187 -3.28 17.98 -15.11
C LYS A 187 -4.79 17.87 -15.39
N LEU A 188 -5.50 17.06 -14.62
CA LEU A 188 -6.96 16.90 -14.74
C LEU A 188 -7.71 18.19 -14.38
N LYS A 189 -7.27 18.91 -13.34
CA LYS A 189 -7.86 20.22 -12.99
C LYS A 189 -7.62 21.25 -14.09
N ARG A 190 -6.41 21.31 -14.67
CA ARG A 190 -6.07 22.26 -15.74
C ARG A 190 -6.86 22.02 -17.03
N LYS A 191 -7.18 20.76 -17.38
CA LYS A 191 -7.97 20.43 -18.57
C LYS A 191 -9.46 20.80 -18.43
N LYS A 192 -9.92 21.07 -17.20
CA LYS A 192 -11.33 21.39 -16.90
C LYS A 192 -11.58 22.90 -16.72
N SER A 193 -10.52 23.68 -16.61
CA SER A 193 -10.54 25.15 -16.71
C SER A 193 -10.35 25.56 -18.17
#